data_AF-A0A7J9R8J5-F1
#
_entry.id   AF-A0A7J9R8J5-F1
#
_cell.length_a   1.000
_cell.length_b   1.000
_cell.length_c   1.000
_cell.angle_alpha   90.00
_cell.angle_beta   90.00
_cell.angle_gamma   90.00
#
_symmetry.space_group_name_H-M   'P 1'
#
loop_
_entity.id
_entity.type
_entity.pdbx_description
1 polymer ?
#
loop_
_entity_poly.entity_id
_entity_poly.type
_entity_poly.pdbx_seq_one_letter_code
_entity_poly.pdbx_strand_id
1 'polypeptide(L)'
;MKELEFLMDVSPQWWIKARNDEKFLKKYVFEKFERDYYPRIICQGRKKIDLDYDGIAIKQTILNLLRCGDFNYEFLPEDESLKESYSISNGYVQFQPRRKSINSRLLIKVAVNIV
;
A
#
# COMPACT_ATOMS: atom_id res chain seq x y z
N MET A 1 0.41 18.68 14.33
CA MET A 1 0.80 17.83 13.18
C MET A 1 0.31 16.42 13.47
N LYS A 2 -0.47 15.84 12.56
CA LYS A 2 -1.02 14.49 12.72
C LYS A 2 -0.40 13.59 11.67
N GLU A 3 0.10 12.44 12.09
CA GLU A 3 0.60 11.42 11.17
C GLU A 3 -0.58 10.59 10.65
N LEU A 4 -0.65 10.46 9.33
CA LEU A 4 -1.60 9.61 8.62
C LEU A 4 -0.84 8.45 8.00
N GLU A 5 -1.39 7.25 8.17
CA GLU A 5 -0.81 6.02 7.67
C GLU A 5 -1.67 5.48 6.53
N PHE A 6 -1.01 5.19 5.42
CA PHE A 6 -1.61 4.58 4.24
C PHE A 6 -0.84 3.34 3.88
N LEU A 7 -1.53 2.39 3.28
CA LEU A 7 -0.95 1.15 2.84
C LEU A 7 -1.11 1.06 1.32
N MET A 8 -0.11 0.45 0.69
CA MET A 8 -0.08 0.27 -0.75
C MET A 8 0.44 -1.13 -1.05
N ASP A 9 -0.36 -1.91 -1.79
CA ASP A 9 0.06 -3.24 -2.18
C ASP A 9 1.16 -3.15 -3.24
N VAL A 10 2.26 -3.85 -2.97
CA VAL A 10 3.42 -3.94 -3.86
C VAL A 10 3.90 -5.38 -3.92
N SER A 11 4.53 -5.78 -5.01
CA SER A 11 5.19 -7.09 -5.04
C SER A 11 6.60 -7.00 -4.44
N PRO A 12 7.10 -8.06 -3.79
CA PRO A 12 8.47 -8.05 -3.28
C PRO A 12 9.50 -7.87 -4.39
N GLN A 13 9.21 -8.39 -5.59
CA GLN A 13 10.05 -8.19 -6.77
C GLN A 13 10.11 -6.73 -7.20
N TRP A 14 8.98 -6.01 -7.12
CA TRP A 14 8.95 -4.58 -7.38
C TRP A 14 9.79 -3.83 -6.34
N TRP A 15 9.65 -4.16 -5.05
CA TRP A 15 10.43 -3.55 -3.98
C TRP A 15 11.94 -3.69 -4.17
N ILE A 16 12.42 -4.89 -4.53
CA ILE A 16 13.85 -5.13 -4.77
C ILE A 16 14.42 -4.20 -5.85
N LYS A 17 13.61 -3.88 -6.87
CA LYS A 17 13.98 -2.95 -7.94
C LYS A 17 13.87 -1.50 -7.50
N ALA A 18 12.81 -1.15 -6.79
CA ALA A 18 12.48 0.22 -6.41
C ALA A 18 13.32 0.77 -5.25
N ARG A 19 13.71 -0.08 -4.28
CA ARG A 19 14.37 0.36 -3.03
C ARG A 19 15.69 1.10 -3.22
N ASN A 20 16.35 0.91 -4.36
CA ASN A 20 17.64 1.53 -4.67
C ASN A 20 17.47 2.83 -5.50
N ASP A 21 16.27 3.12 -6.00
CA ASP A 21 15.97 4.32 -6.79
C ASP A 21 14.86 5.12 -6.08
N GLU A 22 15.28 6.02 -5.20
CA GLU A 22 14.37 6.84 -4.41
C GLU A 22 13.46 7.71 -5.29
N LYS A 23 13.96 8.22 -6.42
CA LYS A 23 13.18 9.07 -7.32
C LYS A 23 12.07 8.25 -7.98
N PHE A 24 12.39 7.05 -8.45
CA PHE A 24 11.41 6.11 -9.00
C PHE A 24 10.37 5.73 -7.94
N LEU A 25 10.80 5.38 -6.73
CA LEU A 25 9.91 4.98 -5.64
C LEU A 25 8.95 6.10 -5.28
N LYS A 26 9.45 7.33 -5.06
CA LYS A 26 8.60 8.48 -4.70
C LYS A 26 7.59 8.80 -5.79
N LYS A 27 8.03 8.79 -7.05
CA LYS A 27 7.14 8.97 -8.20
C LYS A 27 6.05 7.89 -8.24
N TYR A 28 6.42 6.63 -8.06
CA TYR A 28 5.47 5.52 -8.04
C TYR A 28 4.43 5.69 -6.93
N VAL A 29 4.86 5.99 -5.70
CA VAL A 29 3.95 6.21 -4.57
C VAL A 29 2.95 7.32 -4.86
N PHE A 30 3.41 8.46 -5.39
CA PHE A 30 2.53 9.56 -5.78
C PHE A 30 1.49 9.14 -6.83
N GLU A 31 1.93 8.53 -7.94
CA GLU A 31 1.05 8.12 -9.03
C GLU A 31 0.05 7.03 -8.62
N LYS A 32 0.50 6.07 -7.80
CA LYS A 32 -0.39 5.02 -7.28
C LYS A 32 -1.38 5.61 -6.29
N PHE A 33 -0.95 6.49 -5.38
CA PHE A 33 -1.85 7.10 -4.40
C PHE A 33 -2.95 7.93 -5.07
N GLU A 34 -2.65 8.63 -6.16
CA GLU A 34 -3.66 9.38 -6.92
C GLU A 34 -4.78 8.49 -7.45
N ARG A 35 -4.45 7.24 -7.83
CA ARG A 35 -5.38 6.30 -8.49
C ARG A 35 -6.03 5.31 -7.53
N ASP A 36 -5.26 4.78 -6.59
CA ASP A 36 -5.60 3.59 -5.83
C ASP A 36 -4.82 3.57 -4.50
N TYR A 37 -5.47 4.06 -3.45
CA TYR A 37 -4.93 4.18 -2.10
C TYR A 37 -5.91 3.63 -1.06
N TYR A 38 -5.38 3.17 0.06
CA TYR A 38 -6.18 2.77 1.22
C TYR A 38 -5.47 3.10 2.55
N PRO A 39 -6.23 3.37 3.62
CA PRO A 39 -7.70 3.45 3.67
C PRO A 39 -8.24 4.74 3.00
N ARG A 40 -9.43 4.65 2.39
CA ARG A 40 -10.16 5.82 1.86
C ARG A 40 -10.82 6.64 2.96
N ILE A 41 -11.19 5.99 4.06
CA ILE A 41 -11.80 6.63 5.23
C ILE A 41 -10.73 6.75 6.32
N ILE A 42 -10.43 7.97 6.73
CA ILE A 42 -9.49 8.25 7.82
C ILE A 42 -10.25 8.64 9.10
N CYS A 43 -9.72 8.24 10.25
CA CYS A 43 -10.29 8.60 11.55
C CYS A 43 -9.63 9.88 12.07
N GLN A 44 -10.41 10.94 12.27
CA GLN A 44 -10.02 12.16 12.97
C GLN A 44 -10.71 12.25 14.34
N GLY A 45 -10.03 11.74 15.37
CA GLY A 45 -10.61 11.65 16.71
C GLY A 45 -11.82 10.72 16.69
N ARG A 46 -13.01 11.25 17.03
CA ARG A 46 -14.27 10.51 16.95
C ARG A 46 -14.96 10.58 15.58
N LYS A 47 -14.46 11.41 14.65
CA LYS A 47 -15.04 11.59 13.32
C LYS A 47 -14.34 10.68 12.32
N LYS A 48 -15.11 10.11 11.39
CA LYS A 48 -14.61 9.43 10.20
C LYS A 48 -14.77 10.39 9.03
N ILE A 49 -13.72 10.52 8.21
CA ILE A 49 -13.71 11.39 7.05
C ILE A 49 -13.41 10.53 5.84
N ASP A 50 -14.31 10.54 4.86
CA ASP A 50 -14.08 9.92 3.58
C ASP A 50 -13.27 10.86 2.69
N LEU A 51 -12.08 10.44 2.26
CA LEU A 51 -11.17 11.27 1.47
C LEU A 51 -11.65 11.52 0.03
N ASP A 52 -12.57 10.70 -0.49
CA ASP A 52 -13.11 10.86 -1.84
C ASP A 52 -14.33 11.80 -1.88
N TYR A 53 -15.06 11.94 -0.77
CA TYR A 53 -16.27 12.78 -0.70
C TYR A 53 -16.09 14.01 0.19
N ASP A 54 -15.86 13.81 1.49
CA ASP A 54 -15.84 14.89 2.48
C ASP A 54 -14.43 15.50 2.66
N GLY A 55 -13.40 14.70 2.39
CA GLY A 55 -12.00 14.99 2.69
C GLY A 55 -11.17 15.45 1.50
N ILE A 56 -11.79 15.96 0.42
CA ILE A 56 -11.09 16.32 -0.83
C ILE A 56 -9.92 17.29 -0.57
N ALA A 57 -10.10 18.28 0.31
CA ALA A 57 -9.03 19.22 0.67
C ALA A 57 -7.85 18.52 1.39
N ILE A 58 -8.15 17.55 2.26
CA ILE A 58 -7.14 16.75 2.96
C ILE A 58 -6.42 15.85 1.96
N LYS A 59 -7.17 15.19 1.05
CA LYS A 59 -6.62 14.38 -0.04
C LYS A 59 -5.66 15.19 -0.90
N GLN A 60 -6.03 16.41 -1.29
CA GLN A 60 -5.16 17.28 -2.08
C GLN A 60 -3.90 17.68 -1.32
N THR A 61 -4.01 17.92 -0.01
CA THR A 61 -2.85 18.22 0.85
C THR A 61 -1.90 17.03 0.91
N ILE A 62 -2.43 15.81 1.09
CA ILE A 62 -1.65 14.58 1.07
C ILE A 62 -0.96 14.41 -0.29
N LEU A 63 -1.69 14.57 -1.41
CA LEU A 63 -1.13 14.47 -2.76
C LEU A 63 0.01 15.48 -2.99
N ASN A 64 -0.14 16.71 -2.50
CA ASN A 64 0.92 17.71 -2.60
C ASN A 64 2.18 17.30 -1.82
N LEU A 65 2.03 16.77 -0.60
CA LEU A 65 3.15 16.25 0.21
C LEU A 65 3.85 15.07 -0.48
N LEU A 66 3.07 14.12 -1.01
CA LEU A 66 3.60 12.98 -1.77
C LEU A 66 4.36 13.44 -3.02
N ARG A 67 3.83 14.46 -3.73
CA ARG A 67 4.48 15.05 -4.90
C ARG A 67 5.81 15.72 -4.57
N CYS A 68 5.90 16.40 -3.42
CA CYS A 68 7.14 17.01 -2.94
C CYS A 68 8.14 15.97 -2.40
N GLY A 69 7.69 14.74 -2.14
CA GLY A 69 8.51 13.70 -1.52
C GLY A 69 8.60 13.81 0.00
N ASP A 70 7.70 14.59 0.61
CA ASP A 70 7.63 14.85 2.06
C ASP A 70 6.79 13.78 2.76
N PHE A 71 7.30 12.55 2.77
CA PHE A 71 6.70 11.42 3.44
C PHE A 71 7.74 10.35 3.78
N ASN A 72 7.43 9.52 4.76
CA ASN A 72 8.22 8.35 5.10
C ASN A 72 7.54 7.09 4.58
N TYR A 73 8.32 6.04 4.32
CA TYR A 73 7.80 4.76 3.91
C TYR A 73 8.53 3.59 4.56
N GLU A 74 7.81 2.49 4.74
CA GLU A 74 8.32 1.25 5.33
C GLU A 74 7.78 0.05 4.55
N PHE A 75 8.66 -0.87 4.17
CA PHE A 75 8.28 -2.08 3.46
C PHE A 75 7.90 -3.18 4.45
N LEU A 76 6.69 -3.70 4.31
CA LEU A 76 6.10 -4.75 5.14
C LEU A 76 5.97 -6.03 4.30
N PRO A 77 6.88 -7.00 4.44
CA PRO A 77 6.70 -8.31 3.82
C PRO A 77 5.57 -9.07 4.53
N GLU A 78 4.55 -9.52 3.80
CA GLU A 78 3.52 -10.42 4.32
C GLU A 78 3.80 -11.85 3.83
N ASP A 79 4.00 -12.77 4.77
CA ASP A 79 4.03 -14.20 4.46
C ASP A 79 2.59 -14.71 4.29
N GLU A 80 2.06 -14.72 3.06
CA GLU A 80 0.79 -15.36 2.77
C GLU A 80 1.02 -16.85 2.50
N SER A 81 0.67 -17.70 3.46
CA SER A 81 0.68 -19.15 3.25
C SER A 81 -0.59 -19.55 2.47
N LEU A 82 -0.49 -19.73 1.15
CA LEU A 82 -1.55 -20.37 0.38
C LEU A 82 -1.74 -21.79 0.93
N LYS A 83 -2.97 -22.12 1.38
CA LYS A 83 -3.35 -23.48 1.75
C LYS A 83 -3.16 -24.39 0.52
N GLU A 84 -2.71 -25.61 0.78
CA GLU A 84 -2.36 -26.62 -0.23
C GLU A 84 -3.41 -26.72 -1.33
N SER A 85 -2.98 -26.57 -2.58
CA SER A 85 -3.81 -26.81 -3.77
C SER A 85 -3.49 -28.19 -4.33
N TYR A 86 -4.53 -28.98 -4.61
CA TYR A 86 -4.40 -30.24 -5.34
C TYR A 86 -4.97 -30.07 -6.75
N SER A 87 -4.35 -30.72 -7.73
CA SER A 87 -4.90 -30.85 -9.08
C SER A 87 -5.28 -32.31 -9.32
N ILE A 88 -6.48 -32.54 -9.87
CA ILE A 88 -6.97 -33.88 -10.25
C ILE A 88 -6.92 -33.98 -11.76
N SER A 89 -6.19 -34.95 -12.29
CA SER A 89 -6.22 -35.33 -13.70
C SER A 89 -6.21 -36.84 -13.84
N ASN A 90 -7.09 -37.38 -14.69
CA ASN A 90 -7.23 -38.83 -14.97
C ASN A 90 -7.29 -39.72 -13.70
N GLY A 91 -7.98 -39.27 -12.65
CA GLY A 91 -8.12 -40.03 -11.40
C GLY A 91 -6.92 -39.96 -10.45
N TYR A 92 -5.85 -39.26 -10.81
CA TYR A 92 -4.69 -39.03 -9.95
C TYR A 92 -4.80 -37.68 -9.24
N VAL A 93 -4.60 -37.69 -7.92
CA VAL A 93 -4.50 -36.47 -7.11
C VAL A 93 -3.04 -36.09 -6.98
N GLN A 94 -2.66 -34.96 -7.57
CA GLN A 94 -1.32 -34.40 -7.41
C GLN A 94 -1.38 -33.22 -6.43
N PHE A 95 -0.77 -33.39 -5.25
CA PHE A 95 -0.58 -32.30 -4.29
C PHE A 95 0.51 -31.36 -4.81
N GLN A 96 0.18 -30.08 -4.98
CA GLN A 96 1.18 -29.08 -5.35
C GLN A 96 1.81 -28.52 -4.08
N PRO A 97 3.15 -28.48 -3.96
CA PRO A 97 3.83 -27.93 -2.80
C PRO A 97 3.45 -26.46 -2.63
N ARG A 98 3.35 -26.01 -1.37
CA ARG A 98 2.95 -24.64 -0.99
C ARG A 98 3.65 -23.60 -1.86
N ARG A 99 2.91 -22.92 -2.74
CA ARG A 99 3.38 -21.67 -3.33
C ARG A 99 3.28 -20.61 -2.23
N LYS A 100 4.41 -20.11 -1.74
CA LYS A 100 4.40 -18.87 -0.95
C LYS A 100 4.11 -17.72 -1.93
N SER A 101 2.89 -17.20 -1.94
CA SER A 101 2.70 -15.82 -2.42
C SER A 101 3.19 -14.93 -1.30
N ILE A 102 4.30 -14.25 -1.52
CA ILE A 102 4.71 -13.19 -0.61
C ILE A 102 3.95 -11.97 -1.12
N ASN A 103 2.81 -11.66 -0.49
CA ASN A 103 2.26 -10.32 -0.64
C ASN A 103 3.17 -9.36 0.12
N SER A 104 3.21 -8.11 -0.31
CA SER A 104 3.92 -7.11 0.47
C SER A 104 3.19 -5.80 0.37
N ARG A 105 3.36 -5.00 1.42
CA ARG A 105 2.77 -3.69 1.50
C ARG A 105 3.85 -2.67 1.73
N LEU A 106 3.60 -1.48 1.23
CA LEU A 106 4.35 -0.29 1.58
C LEU A 106 3.47 0.53 2.52
N LEU A 107 3.92 0.69 3.76
CA LEU A 107 3.35 1.63 4.71
C LEU A 107 3.90 3.01 4.39
N ILE A 108 3.01 3.97 4.14
CA ILE A 108 3.32 5.35 3.81
C ILE A 108 2.83 6.22 4.96
N LYS A 109 3.73 7.01 5.54
CA LYS A 109 3.46 7.90 6.68
C LYS A 109 3.59 9.35 6.23
N VAL A 110 2.50 10.09 6.36
CA VAL A 110 2.40 11.49 5.94
C VAL A 110 2.05 12.35 7.13
N ALA A 111 2.88 13.36 7.41
CA ALA A 111 2.65 14.32 8.47
C ALA A 111 1.80 15.49 7.94
N VAL A 112 0.51 15.52 8.30
CA VAL A 112 -0.43 16.55 7.83
C VAL A 112 -0.73 17.53 8.96
N ASN A 113 -0.70 18.83 8.64
CA ASN A 113 -1.28 19.86 9.49
C ASN A 113 -2.76 20.01 9.13
N ILE A 114 -3.61 19.32 9.87
CA ILE A 114 -5.06 19.45 9.75
C ILE A 114 -5.46 20.62 10.65
N VAL A 115 -5.88 21.74 10.04
CA VAL A 115 -6.42 22.94 10.71
C VAL A 115 -7.91 22.74 10.97
#